data_AF-X0YIU1-F1
#
_entry.id   AF-X0YIU1-F1
#
_cell.length_a   1.000
_cell.length_b   1.000
_cell.length_c   1.000
_cell.angle_alpha   90.00
_cell.angle_beta   90.00
_cell.angle_gamma   90.00
#
_symmetry.space_group_name_H-M   'P 1'
#
loop_
_entity.id
_entity.type
_entity.pdbx_description
1 polymer ?
#
loop_
_entity_poly.entity_id
_entity_poly.type
_entity_poly.pdbx_seq_one_letter_code
_entity_poly.pdbx_strand_id
1 'polypeptide(L)'
;ARIKDKKYAMDIKTTYRIGNKLKGGFTLGSFRGSLRTPLSTRYSRFPYFQYAKHWVLGIIYTRKKGVEQKRIYSIDDLPNINSVITNLEIILQEKYRIANYVPGSGNTANIGSVANIKMLRNGTGPFTKYGDKVFQDYWINYLRREDAERQGIRRPYRNLREYLIWKKKSKS
;
A
#
# COMPACT_ATOMS: atom_id res chain seq x y z
N ALA A 1 -22.37 -5.94 -22.39
CA ALA A 1 -21.28 -6.77 -22.95
C ALA A 1 -20.42 -7.33 -21.82
N ARG A 2 -20.26 -8.66 -21.73
CA ARG A 2 -19.32 -9.29 -20.78
C ARG A 2 -17.89 -8.89 -21.17
N ILE A 3 -17.18 -8.17 -20.30
CA ILE A 3 -15.76 -7.85 -20.52
C ILE A 3 -14.98 -9.17 -20.55
N LYS A 4 -14.43 -9.52 -21.71
CA LYS A 4 -13.80 -10.81 -22.00
C LYS A 4 -12.40 -10.98 -21.41
N ASP A 5 -11.76 -9.92 -20.88
CA ASP A 5 -10.45 -10.01 -20.22
C ASP A 5 -10.41 -9.19 -18.92
N LYS A 6 -10.47 -9.86 -17.77
CA LYS A 6 -10.28 -9.21 -16.47
C LYS A 6 -8.80 -8.99 -16.23
N LYS A 7 -8.35 -7.73 -16.17
CA LYS A 7 -6.96 -7.41 -15.82
C LYS A 7 -6.77 -7.42 -14.30
N TYR A 8 -5.64 -7.93 -13.84
CA TYR A 8 -5.26 -7.91 -12.43
C TYR A 8 -3.94 -7.15 -12.28
N ALA A 9 -3.91 -6.16 -11.40
CA ALA A 9 -2.66 -5.50 -11.04
C ALA A 9 -2.03 -6.27 -9.88
N MET A 10 -0.71 -6.47 -9.93
CA MET A 10 0.08 -7.00 -8.82
C MET A 10 1.27 -6.07 -8.59
N ASP A 11 1.49 -5.69 -7.35
CA ASP A 11 2.57 -4.80 -6.93
C ASP A 11 3.38 -5.48 -5.82
N ILE A 12 4.71 -5.53 -5.98
CA ILE A 12 5.60 -6.14 -5.00
C ILE A 12 6.01 -5.06 -4.00
N LYS A 13 5.82 -5.34 -2.71
CA LYS A 13 6.18 -4.42 -1.63
C LYS A 13 7.00 -5.14 -0.58
N THR A 14 8.03 -4.48 -0.10
CA THR A 14 8.90 -5.04 0.94
C THR A 14 8.88 -4.16 2.19
N THR A 15 9.03 -4.78 3.35
CA THR A 15 9.28 -4.10 4.63
C THR A 15 10.08 -5.03 5.53
N TYR A 16 10.58 -4.50 6.65
CA TYR A 16 11.36 -5.28 7.60
C TYR A 16 10.77 -5.24 9.01
N ARG A 17 11.07 -6.30 9.76
CA ARG A 17 10.69 -6.41 11.17
C ARG A 17 11.88 -6.15 12.10
N ILE A 18 11.57 -5.65 13.29
CA ILE A 18 12.47 -5.51 14.43
C ILE A 18 11.86 -6.36 15.55
N GLY A 19 12.53 -7.47 15.88
CA GLY A 19 11.93 -8.52 16.70
C GLY A 19 10.63 -9.04 16.06
N ASN A 20 9.55 -9.07 16.85
CA ASN A 20 8.24 -9.57 16.42
C ASN A 20 7.31 -8.51 15.81
N LYS A 21 7.80 -7.27 15.62
CA LYS A 21 7.01 -6.14 15.09
C LYS A 21 7.59 -5.62 13.80
N LEU A 22 6.74 -5.12 12.90
CA LEU A 22 7.22 -4.37 11.74
C LEU A 22 7.79 -3.03 12.18
N LYS A 23 8.90 -2.60 11.55
CA LYS A 23 9.35 -1.20 11.72
C LYS A 23 8.30 -0.22 11.20
N GLY A 24 7.61 -0.62 10.13
CA GLY A 24 6.49 0.10 9.52
C GLY A 24 5.74 -0.81 8.54
N GLY A 25 4.53 -0.39 8.16
CA GLY A 25 3.77 -1.04 7.09
C GLY A 25 4.41 -0.82 5.71
N PHE A 26 3.77 -1.36 4.68
CA PHE A 26 4.10 -1.08 3.29
C PHE A 26 3.59 0.30 2.87
N THR A 27 4.30 0.93 1.92
CA THR A 27 3.77 2.04 1.12
C THR A 27 3.06 1.47 -0.10
N LEU A 28 1.75 1.65 -0.19
CA LEU A 28 0.89 1.01 -1.19
C LEU A 28 0.70 1.88 -2.44
N GLY A 29 1.73 2.64 -2.83
CA GLY A 29 1.67 3.58 -3.95
C GLY A 29 0.85 4.85 -3.66
N SER A 30 0.93 5.81 -4.58
CA SER A 30 0.38 7.16 -4.36
C SER A 30 -1.14 7.21 -4.45
N PHE A 31 -1.78 7.95 -3.54
CA PHE A 31 -3.19 8.29 -3.65
C PHE A 31 -3.45 9.45 -4.63
N ARG A 32 -2.41 10.05 -5.22
CA ARG A 32 -2.50 11.08 -6.26
C ARG A 32 -2.36 10.53 -7.68
N GLY A 33 -1.99 9.26 -7.83
CA GLY A 33 -1.71 8.64 -9.12
C GLY A 33 -2.96 8.13 -9.82
N SER A 34 -2.88 6.87 -10.28
CA SER A 34 -3.91 6.19 -11.07
C SER A 34 -5.31 6.19 -10.46
N LEU A 35 -5.43 6.23 -9.12
CA LEU A 35 -6.71 6.35 -8.42
C LEU A 35 -7.49 7.63 -8.79
N ARG A 36 -6.82 8.77 -8.97
CA ARG A 36 -7.46 10.05 -9.32
C ARG A 36 -7.54 10.33 -10.81
N THR A 37 -6.82 9.55 -11.60
CA THR A 37 -6.73 9.70 -13.05
C THR A 37 -7.05 8.35 -13.73
N PRO A 38 -8.26 7.79 -13.51
CA PRO A 38 -8.52 6.39 -13.78
C PRO A 38 -8.44 6.00 -15.26
N LEU A 39 -8.62 6.96 -16.17
CA LEU A 39 -8.52 6.78 -17.62
C LEU A 39 -7.07 6.88 -18.14
N SER A 40 -6.13 7.40 -17.33
CA SER A 40 -4.76 7.64 -17.73
C SER A 40 -3.89 6.38 -17.64
N THR A 41 -2.94 6.25 -18.56
CA THR A 41 -1.86 5.26 -18.52
C THR A 41 -0.55 5.81 -17.94
N ARG A 42 -0.54 7.07 -17.47
CA ARG A 42 0.67 7.73 -16.94
C ARG A 42 1.30 6.98 -15.76
N TYR A 43 0.48 6.33 -14.95
CA TYR A 43 0.89 5.71 -13.68
C TYR A 43 0.83 4.17 -13.69
N SER A 44 0.32 3.56 -14.77
CA SER A 44 0.12 2.12 -14.87
C SER A 44 0.02 1.70 -16.33
N ARG A 45 0.39 0.45 -16.62
CA ARG A 45 0.39 -0.10 -17.99
C ARG A 45 -0.96 0.03 -18.70
N PHE A 46 -2.05 -0.16 -17.98
CA PHE A 46 -3.41 0.07 -18.47
C PHE A 46 -4.12 1.12 -17.59
N PRO A 47 -5.19 1.76 -18.10
CA PRO A 47 -6.02 2.62 -17.27
C PRO A 47 -6.52 1.90 -16.02
N TYR A 48 -6.54 2.60 -14.88
CA TYR A 48 -6.94 2.04 -13.58
C TYR A 48 -8.29 1.32 -13.65
N PHE A 49 -9.28 1.89 -14.36
CA PHE A 49 -10.62 1.34 -14.46
C PHE A 49 -10.69 -0.03 -15.18
N GLN A 50 -9.66 -0.41 -15.93
CA GLN A 50 -9.62 -1.70 -16.61
C GLN A 50 -9.20 -2.86 -15.69
N TYR A 51 -8.64 -2.57 -14.51
CA TYR A 51 -8.24 -3.59 -13.56
C TYR A 51 -9.44 -4.00 -12.71
N ALA A 52 -9.69 -5.31 -12.65
CA ALA A 52 -10.72 -5.89 -11.81
C ALA A 52 -10.31 -5.96 -10.34
N LYS A 53 -9.02 -6.14 -10.05
CA LYS A 53 -8.45 -6.16 -8.70
C LYS A 53 -7.01 -5.65 -8.67
N HIS A 54 -6.59 -5.21 -7.48
CA HIS A 54 -5.22 -4.80 -7.18
C HIS A 54 -4.67 -5.63 -6.04
N TRP A 55 -3.63 -6.41 -6.31
CA TRP A 55 -2.95 -7.30 -5.37
C TRP A 55 -1.62 -6.72 -4.94
N VAL A 56 -1.24 -7.03 -3.71
CA VAL A 56 0.07 -6.72 -3.14
C VAL A 56 0.74 -8.04 -2.74
N LEU A 57 1.89 -8.32 -3.36
CA LEU A 57 2.80 -9.36 -2.90
C LEU A 57 3.76 -8.73 -1.89
N GLY A 58 3.46 -8.93 -0.60
CA GLY A 58 4.22 -8.36 0.51
C GLY A 58 5.35 -9.29 0.93
N ILE A 59 6.60 -8.80 0.92
CA ILE A 59 7.78 -9.51 1.42
C ILE A 59 8.21 -8.87 2.73
N ILE A 60 8.22 -9.65 3.81
CA ILE A 60 8.61 -9.22 5.15
C ILE A 60 9.86 -9.99 5.55
N TYR A 61 10.89 -9.28 6.00
CA TYR A 61 12.16 -9.90 6.37
C TYR A 61 12.75 -9.31 7.66
N THR A 62 13.68 -10.04 8.28
CA THR A 62 14.51 -9.53 9.37
C THR A 62 15.86 -9.11 8.80
N ARG A 63 16.37 -7.93 9.16
CA ARG A 63 17.71 -7.47 8.75
C ARG A 63 18.78 -8.13 9.62
N LYS A 64 19.81 -8.72 9.00
CA LYS A 64 21.00 -9.22 9.70
C LYS A 64 22.00 -8.06 9.88
N LYS A 65 22.50 -7.84 11.09
CA LYS A 65 23.57 -6.86 11.38
C LYS A 65 24.94 -7.50 11.18
N GLY A 66 25.97 -6.69 10.93
CA GLY A 66 27.36 -7.15 10.92
C GLY A 66 27.75 -8.05 9.74
N VAL A 67 26.98 -8.04 8.65
CA VAL A 67 27.40 -8.71 7.41
C VAL A 67 28.32 -7.77 6.66
N GLU A 68 29.53 -8.23 6.33
CA GLU A 68 30.49 -7.49 5.53
C GLU A 68 29.98 -7.37 4.08
N GLN A 69 29.64 -6.15 3.65
CA GLN A 69 28.94 -5.91 2.37
C GLN A 69 29.87 -5.63 1.19
N LYS A 70 31.19 -5.60 1.40
CA LYS A 70 32.17 -5.13 0.40
C LYS A 70 33.22 -6.19 0.05
N ARG A 71 32.79 -7.44 -0.10
CA ARG A 71 33.65 -8.53 -0.58
C ARG A 71 33.19 -8.97 -1.97
N ILE A 72 34.14 -9.14 -2.89
CA ILE A 72 33.92 -9.78 -4.19
C ILE A 72 34.03 -11.29 -3.95
N TYR A 73 33.10 -12.05 -4.51
CA TYR A 73 33.00 -13.50 -4.39
C TYR A 73 33.19 -14.15 -5.76
N SER A 74 33.79 -15.33 -5.79
CA SER A 74 33.80 -16.22 -6.95
C SER A 74 32.50 -17.03 -7.01
N ILE A 75 32.28 -17.77 -8.11
CA ILE A 75 31.13 -18.67 -8.23
C ILE A 75 31.20 -19.77 -7.17
N ASP A 76 32.39 -20.27 -6.86
CA ASP A 76 32.61 -21.32 -5.86
C ASP A 76 32.25 -20.86 -4.44
N ASP A 77 32.26 -19.55 -4.20
CA ASP A 77 31.86 -18.98 -2.92
C ASP A 77 30.33 -18.89 -2.73
N LEU A 78 29.52 -19.16 -3.77
CA LEU A 78 28.06 -18.97 -3.73
C LEU A 78 27.37 -19.61 -2.49
N PRO A 79 27.72 -20.84 -2.06
CA PRO A 79 27.14 -21.44 -0.86
C PRO A 79 27.49 -20.69 0.44
N ASN A 80 28.59 -19.92 0.44
CA ASN A 80 29.14 -19.23 1.60
C ASN A 80 28.75 -17.74 1.66
N ILE A 81 28.04 -17.23 0.65
CA ILE A 81 27.60 -15.84 0.63
C ILE A 81 26.57 -15.61 1.74
N ASN A 82 26.97 -14.83 2.75
CA ASN A 82 26.13 -14.50 3.89
C ASN A 82 24.95 -13.63 3.46
N SER A 83 23.73 -14.13 3.65
CA SER A 83 22.52 -13.33 3.42
C SER A 83 22.44 -12.14 4.40
N VAL A 84 22.11 -10.97 3.88
CA VAL A 84 21.84 -9.74 4.65
C VAL A 84 20.42 -9.70 5.24
N ILE A 85 19.58 -10.67 4.87
CA ILE A 85 18.20 -10.82 5.36
C ILE A 85 17.91 -12.25 5.83
N THR A 86 17.03 -12.40 6.81
CA THR A 86 16.58 -13.71 7.31
C THR A 86 15.07 -13.71 7.56
N ASN A 87 14.51 -14.87 7.86
CA ASN A 87 13.10 -15.03 8.23
C ASN A 87 12.13 -14.47 7.18
N LEU A 88 12.33 -14.81 5.90
CA LEU A 88 11.46 -14.34 4.83
C LEU A 88 10.02 -14.82 5.05
N GLU A 89 9.07 -13.90 4.94
CA GLU A 89 7.65 -14.19 4.96
C GLU A 89 7.01 -13.48 3.76
N ILE A 90 6.24 -14.23 2.98
CA ILE A 90 5.55 -13.74 1.80
C ILE A 90 4.06 -13.78 2.06
N ILE A 91 3.38 -12.66 1.83
CA ILE A 91 1.93 -12.54 1.92
C ILE A 91 1.36 -12.06 0.57
N LEU A 92 0.16 -12.52 0.24
CA LEU A 92 -0.59 -12.04 -0.92
C LEU A 92 -1.96 -11.55 -0.45
N GLN A 93 -2.24 -10.26 -0.64
CA GLN A 93 -3.51 -9.65 -0.22
C GLN A 93 -4.00 -8.64 -1.26
N GLU A 94 -5.32 -8.48 -1.36
CA GLU A 94 -5.89 -7.35 -2.09
C GLU A 94 -5.50 -6.05 -1.38
N LYS A 95 -5.12 -5.02 -2.15
CA LYS A 95 -4.58 -3.75 -1.65
C LYS A 95 -5.45 -3.13 -0.58
N TYR A 96 -6.77 -3.08 -0.79
CA TYR A 96 -7.71 -2.46 0.16
C TYR A 96 -7.78 -3.22 1.50
N ARG A 97 -7.58 -4.55 1.49
CA ARG A 97 -7.67 -5.39 2.70
C ARG A 97 -6.53 -5.16 3.67
N ILE A 98 -5.41 -4.60 3.22
CA ILE A 98 -4.26 -4.28 4.07
C ILE A 98 -4.00 -2.77 4.18
N ALA A 99 -4.72 -1.95 3.43
CA ALA A 99 -4.60 -0.50 3.50
C ALA A 99 -5.07 0.04 4.86
N ASN A 100 -4.31 1.00 5.38
CA ASN A 100 -4.69 1.84 6.50
C ASN A 100 -5.36 3.12 5.97
N TYR A 101 -5.98 3.92 6.84
CA TYR A 101 -6.56 5.23 6.51
C TYR A 101 -5.57 6.39 6.70
N VAL A 102 -4.31 6.08 7.00
CA VAL A 102 -3.23 7.05 7.22
C VAL A 102 -2.20 6.92 6.09
N PRO A 103 -1.60 8.03 5.62
CA PRO A 103 -0.53 7.99 4.63
C PRO A 103 0.67 7.16 5.09
N GLY A 104 1.28 6.43 4.17
CA GLY A 104 2.50 5.64 4.39
C GLY A 104 3.78 6.46 4.27
N SER A 105 3.72 7.67 3.71
CA SER A 105 4.84 8.60 3.63
C SER A 105 4.35 10.05 3.74
N GLY A 106 5.14 10.91 4.40
CA GLY A 106 4.83 12.33 4.57
C GLY A 106 4.94 13.11 3.27
N ASN A 107 6.06 12.97 2.55
CA ASN A 107 6.40 13.77 1.36
C ASN A 107 5.77 13.25 0.05
N THR A 108 5.82 11.94 -0.19
CA THR A 108 5.48 11.31 -1.48
C THR A 108 4.01 10.87 -1.62
N ALA A 109 3.14 11.27 -0.68
CA ALA A 109 1.69 11.07 -0.74
C ALA A 109 1.28 9.61 -1.04
N ASN A 110 1.91 8.65 -0.34
CA ASN A 110 1.58 7.22 -0.45
C ASN A 110 0.47 6.80 0.50
N ILE A 111 -0.36 5.85 0.06
CA ILE A 111 -1.27 5.08 0.91
C ILE A 111 -0.41 4.21 1.84
N GLY A 112 -0.69 4.19 3.14
CA GLY A 112 -0.02 3.29 4.08
C GLY A 112 -0.77 1.97 4.23
N SER A 113 -0.07 0.86 4.47
CA SER A 113 -0.69 -0.36 4.98
C SER A 113 -0.83 -0.32 6.51
N VAL A 114 -1.58 -1.25 7.08
CA VAL A 114 -1.49 -1.55 8.52
C VAL A 114 -0.08 -2.07 8.86
N ALA A 115 0.41 -1.74 10.05
CA ALA A 115 1.71 -2.20 10.55
C ALA A 115 1.60 -3.44 11.47
N ASN A 116 0.38 -3.84 11.83
CA ASN A 116 0.14 -5.05 12.60
C ASN A 116 0.29 -6.28 11.69
N ILE A 117 1.26 -7.16 12.01
CA ILE A 117 1.59 -8.31 11.18
C ILE A 117 0.44 -9.32 11.07
N LYS A 118 -0.34 -9.53 12.14
CA LYS A 118 -1.51 -10.43 12.11
C LYS A 118 -2.58 -9.89 11.16
N MET A 119 -2.81 -8.57 11.17
CA MET A 119 -3.76 -7.94 10.25
C MET A 119 -3.31 -8.02 8.79
N LEU A 120 -1.99 -7.90 8.52
CA LEU A 120 -1.44 -8.10 7.18
C LEU A 120 -1.65 -9.53 6.69
N ARG A 121 -1.30 -10.53 7.51
CA ARG A 121 -1.48 -11.96 7.19
C ARG A 121 -2.94 -12.28 6.85
N ASN A 122 -3.85 -11.81 7.69
CA ASN A 122 -5.27 -12.17 7.59
C ASN A 122 -6.05 -11.25 6.63
N GLY A 123 -5.44 -10.17 6.14
CA GLY A 123 -6.11 -9.18 5.29
C GLY A 123 -7.33 -8.58 5.99
N THR A 124 -7.14 -8.14 7.25
CA THR A 124 -8.19 -7.59 8.13
C THR A 124 -8.00 -6.10 8.43
N GLY A 125 -7.42 -5.37 7.48
CA GLY A 125 -7.23 -3.93 7.55
C GLY A 125 -8.56 -3.16 7.65
N PRO A 126 -8.53 -1.88 8.06
CA PRO A 126 -9.72 -1.07 8.35
C PRO A 126 -10.79 -1.01 7.24
N PHE A 127 -10.39 -1.11 5.96
CA PHE A 127 -11.31 -1.09 4.83
C PHE A 127 -11.96 -2.44 4.52
N THR A 128 -11.50 -3.54 5.12
CA THR A 128 -11.98 -4.90 4.81
C THR A 128 -13.49 -5.01 4.98
N LYS A 129 -14.03 -4.43 6.06
CA LYS A 129 -15.48 -4.42 6.34
C LYS A 129 -16.32 -3.52 5.42
N TYR A 130 -15.68 -2.61 4.69
CA TYR A 130 -16.37 -1.63 3.82
C TYR A 130 -16.21 -1.93 2.33
N GLY A 131 -15.20 -2.73 1.96
CA GLY A 131 -14.90 -3.12 0.59
C GLY A 131 -14.08 -2.09 -0.19
N ASP A 132 -13.67 -2.52 -1.39
CA ASP A 132 -12.75 -1.79 -2.26
C ASP A 132 -13.31 -0.43 -2.73
N LYS A 133 -14.61 -0.34 -3.01
CA LYS A 133 -15.26 0.92 -3.42
C LYS A 133 -15.08 2.05 -2.39
N VAL A 134 -15.24 1.72 -1.10
CA VAL A 134 -15.06 2.69 0.00
C VAL A 134 -13.59 3.05 0.16
N PHE A 135 -12.69 2.09 0.01
CA PHE A 135 -11.24 2.35 0.00
C PHE A 135 -10.85 3.33 -1.11
N GLN A 136 -11.33 3.11 -2.33
CA GLN A 136 -11.02 3.99 -3.46
C GLN A 136 -11.59 5.39 -3.24
N ASP A 137 -12.87 5.51 -2.87
CA ASP A 137 -13.53 6.81 -2.62
C ASP A 137 -12.84 7.57 -1.47
N TYR A 138 -12.42 6.87 -0.42
CA TYR A 138 -11.64 7.47 0.66
C TYR A 138 -10.33 8.07 0.14
N TRP A 139 -9.54 7.35 -0.65
CA TRP A 139 -8.22 7.84 -1.05
C TRP A 139 -8.24 8.85 -2.20
N ILE A 140 -9.26 8.78 -3.06
CA ILE A 140 -9.51 9.78 -4.11
C ILE A 140 -9.80 11.14 -3.47
N ASN A 141 -10.66 11.18 -2.44
CA ASN A 141 -11.07 12.43 -1.80
C ASN A 141 -10.17 12.85 -0.61
N TYR A 142 -9.21 12.01 -0.22
CA TYR A 142 -8.32 12.31 0.91
C TYR A 142 -7.40 13.49 0.59
N LEU A 143 -7.34 14.48 1.49
CA LEU A 143 -6.37 15.57 1.40
C LEU A 143 -5.42 15.52 2.60
N ARG A 144 -4.12 15.74 2.34
CA ARG A 144 -3.20 16.11 3.44
C ARG A 144 -3.53 17.53 3.89
N ARG A 145 -3.10 17.90 5.09
CA ARG A 145 -3.32 19.25 5.62
C ARG A 145 -2.81 20.32 4.65
N GLU A 146 -1.55 20.21 4.25
CA GLU A 146 -0.88 21.09 3.28
C GLU A 146 -1.58 21.13 1.90
N ASP A 147 -2.29 20.07 1.52
CA ASP A 147 -2.98 20.01 0.23
C ASP A 147 -4.31 20.76 0.30
N ALA A 148 -4.99 20.67 1.45
CA ALA A 148 -6.21 21.42 1.71
C ALA A 148 -5.89 22.92 1.88
N GLU A 149 -4.82 23.25 2.61
CA GLU A 149 -4.33 24.62 2.79
C GLU A 149 -4.00 25.29 1.45
N ARG A 150 -3.26 24.61 0.56
CA ARG A 150 -2.96 25.12 -0.79
C ARG A 150 -4.19 25.32 -1.67
N GLN A 151 -5.28 24.60 -1.40
CA GLN A 151 -6.55 24.74 -2.10
C GLN A 151 -7.47 25.78 -1.45
N GLY A 152 -7.07 26.38 -0.33
CA GLY A 152 -7.92 27.33 0.42
C GLY A 152 -9.14 26.68 1.06
N ILE A 153 -9.12 25.36 1.28
CA ILE A 153 -10.27 24.63 1.85
C ILE A 153 -9.92 23.95 3.16
N ARG A 154 -10.94 23.76 4.01
CA ARG A 154 -10.81 22.90 5.18
C ARG A 154 -10.75 21.44 4.73
N ARG A 155 -9.77 20.71 5.26
CA ARG A 155 -9.63 19.27 5.03
C ARG A 155 -10.93 18.51 5.39
N PRO A 156 -11.51 17.69 4.50
CA PRO A 156 -12.80 17.04 4.72
C PRO A 156 -12.83 16.00 5.86
N TYR A 157 -11.78 15.18 5.97
CA TYR A 157 -11.67 14.13 6.99
C TYR A 157 -10.21 13.68 7.17
N ARG A 158 -9.92 13.03 8.31
CA ARG A 158 -8.62 12.42 8.62
C ARG A 158 -8.63 10.96 9.01
N ASN A 159 -9.79 10.35 9.14
CA ASN A 159 -9.97 8.95 9.51
C ASN A 159 -11.29 8.41 8.92
N LEU A 160 -11.52 7.10 9.06
CA LEU A 160 -12.71 6.45 8.50
C LEU A 160 -14.03 6.95 9.12
N ARG A 161 -14.05 7.29 10.41
CA ARG A 161 -15.25 7.79 11.07
C ARG A 161 -15.69 9.13 10.46
N GLU A 162 -14.75 10.06 10.34
CA GLU A 162 -15.00 11.36 9.72
C GLU A 162 -15.38 11.24 8.24
N TYR A 163 -14.72 10.34 7.50
CA TYR A 163 -15.08 10.06 6.11
C TYR A 163 -16.54 9.59 5.97
N LEU A 164 -17.01 8.68 6.83
CA LEU A 164 -18.39 8.20 6.79
C LEU A 164 -19.40 9.31 7.10
N ILE A 165 -19.07 10.23 8.01
CA ILE A 165 -19.90 11.41 8.30
C ILE A 165 -19.92 12.34 7.08
N TRP A 166 -18.76 12.64 6.51
CA TRP A 166 -18.63 13.47 5.31
C TRP A 166 -19.41 12.89 4.12
N LYS A 167 -19.34 11.57 3.90
CA LYS A 167 -20.04 10.89 2.79
C LYS A 167 -21.56 10.90 2.94
N LYS A 168 -22.08 10.94 4.18
CA LYS A 168 -23.52 11.10 4.42
C LYS A 168 -23.99 12.51 4.07
N LYS A 169 -23.22 13.54 4.45
CA LYS A 169 -23.55 14.96 4.17
C LYS A 169 -23.47 15.32 2.69
N SER A 170 -22.64 14.64 1.89
CA SER A 170 -22.54 14.89 0.44
C SER A 170 -23.62 14.20 -0.40
N LYS A 171 -24.50 13.41 0.23
CA LYS A 171 -25.65 12.75 -0.42
C LYS A 171 -26.99 13.44 -0.11
N SER A 172 -27.01 14.40 0.82
CA SER A 172 -28.14 15.30 1.08
C SER A 172 -27.94 16.60 0.32
#